data_AF-A0A348PC63-F1
#
_entry.id   AF-A0A348PC63-F1
#
_cell.length_a   1.000
_cell.length_b   1.000
_cell.length_c   1.000
_cell.angle_alpha   90.00
_cell.angle_beta   90.00
_cell.angle_gamma   90.00
#
_symmetry.space_group_name_H-M   'P 1'
#
loop_
_entity.id
_entity.type
_entity.pdbx_description
1 polymer ?
#
loop_
_entity_poly.entity_id
_entity_poly.type
_entity_poly.pdbx_seq_one_letter_code
_entity_poly.pdbx_strand_id
1 'polypeptide(L)'
;MTVGLGFGLQEIFANFVSGLILLAERPVRIGDLVTIDGISGRVSRIAARATTIVDFDNKDVIIPNKQLITGKITNWTLQESSVRVTIRVSVEADADLDSAVAGLREAAAGSAGVIANPGPEVLLVGFTSGSADIDVSIYVARPGELQPARHDLVGRSKRILTERGIAIAIPQMDVHVHGAPPLNVNAPQGAR
;
A
#
# COMPACT_ATOMS: atom_id res chain seq x y z
N MET A 1 39.21 8.68 -33.14
CA MET A 1 37.89 8.01 -33.10
C MET A 1 37.91 6.71 -32.28
N THR A 2 38.68 6.63 -31.20
CA THR A 2 38.88 5.40 -30.41
C THR A 2 38.13 5.41 -29.08
N VAL A 3 37.68 6.58 -28.63
CA VAL A 3 37.02 6.74 -27.33
C VAL A 3 35.57 6.24 -27.34
N GLY A 4 34.87 6.31 -28.49
CA GLY A 4 33.46 5.89 -28.62
C GLY A 4 33.22 4.38 -28.52
N LEU A 5 34.19 3.55 -28.93
CA LEU A 5 34.12 2.08 -28.77
C LEU A 5 34.32 1.65 -27.31
N GLY A 6 35.13 2.39 -26.55
CA GLY A 6 35.35 2.13 -25.12
C GLY A 6 34.09 2.30 -24.28
N PHE A 7 33.29 3.33 -24.57
CA PHE A 7 32.05 3.60 -23.83
C PHE A 7 30.96 2.55 -24.05
N GLY A 8 30.82 2.01 -25.28
CA GLY A 8 29.85 0.94 -25.54
C GLY A 8 30.24 -0.39 -24.90
N LEU A 9 31.53 -0.73 -24.90
CA LEU A 9 32.04 -1.98 -24.31
C LEU A 9 31.98 -1.96 -22.78
N GLN A 10 32.20 -0.80 -22.17
CA GLN A 10 32.06 -0.60 -20.72
C GLN A 10 30.66 -0.99 -20.23
N GLU A 11 29.61 -0.61 -20.96
CA GLU A 11 28.24 -0.89 -20.55
C GLU A 11 27.91 -2.40 -20.64
N ILE A 12 28.40 -3.08 -21.67
CA ILE A 12 28.25 -4.53 -21.82
C ILE A 12 28.99 -5.26 -20.68
N PHE A 13 30.22 -4.85 -20.39
CA PHE A 13 31.04 -5.44 -19.34
C PHE A 13 30.45 -5.21 -17.95
N ALA A 14 29.94 -4.00 -17.67
CA ALA A 14 29.30 -3.68 -16.41
C ALA A 14 28.06 -4.55 -16.16
N ASN A 15 27.20 -4.75 -17.17
CA ASN A 15 26.05 -5.63 -17.05
C ASN A 15 26.42 -7.10 -16.84
N PHE A 16 27.50 -7.57 -17.48
CA PHE A 16 28.00 -8.93 -17.30
C PHE A 16 28.53 -9.17 -15.88
N VAL A 17 29.41 -8.29 -15.38
CA VAL A 17 29.92 -8.37 -14.01
C VAL A 17 28.79 -8.27 -12.99
N SER A 18 27.84 -7.36 -13.22
CA SER A 18 26.64 -7.25 -12.37
C SER A 18 25.82 -8.55 -12.36
N GLY A 19 25.73 -9.25 -13.50
CA GLY A 19 25.11 -10.57 -13.58
C GLY A 19 25.81 -11.62 -12.70
N LEU A 20 27.15 -11.64 -12.68
CA LEU A 20 27.90 -12.53 -11.80
C LEU A 20 27.68 -12.20 -10.32
N ILE A 21 27.66 -10.91 -9.96
CA ILE A 21 27.37 -10.46 -8.60
C ILE A 21 25.97 -10.89 -8.18
N LEU A 22 24.95 -10.71 -9.03
CA LEU A 22 23.59 -11.18 -8.75
C LEU A 22 23.52 -12.69 -8.49
N LEU A 23 24.30 -13.49 -9.23
CA LEU A 23 24.34 -14.94 -9.03
C LEU A 23 25.09 -15.35 -7.76
N ALA A 24 26.13 -14.61 -7.39
CA ALA A 24 26.97 -14.88 -6.22
C ALA A 24 26.31 -14.43 -4.90
N GLU A 25 25.88 -13.18 -4.83
CA GLU A 25 25.29 -12.58 -3.62
C GLU A 25 23.80 -12.89 -3.47
N ARG A 26 23.12 -13.19 -4.59
CA ARG A 26 21.69 -13.52 -4.65
C ARG A 26 20.79 -12.52 -3.88
N PRO A 27 20.91 -11.19 -4.10
CA PRO A 27 19.99 -10.21 -3.52
C PRO A 27 18.57 -10.36 -4.09
N VAL A 28 18.44 -11.05 -5.22
CA VAL A 28 17.19 -11.41 -5.86
C VAL A 28 17.28 -12.83 -6.42
N ARG A 29 16.19 -13.58 -6.36
CA ARG A 29 16.08 -14.96 -6.83
C ARG A 29 14.93 -15.08 -7.84
N ILE A 30 15.02 -16.07 -8.72
CA ILE A 30 13.88 -16.45 -9.57
C ILE A 30 12.70 -16.82 -8.66
N GLY A 31 11.54 -16.22 -8.91
CA GLY A 31 10.34 -16.37 -8.10
C GLY A 31 10.12 -15.26 -7.07
N ASP A 32 11.12 -14.43 -6.78
CA ASP A 32 10.97 -13.32 -5.83
C ASP A 32 10.00 -12.27 -6.36
N LEU A 33 9.22 -11.69 -5.45
CA LEU A 33 8.46 -10.48 -5.76
C LEU A 33 9.34 -9.26 -5.44
N VAL A 34 9.53 -8.40 -6.43
CA VAL A 34 10.37 -7.22 -6.31
C VAL A 34 9.67 -5.97 -6.82
N THR A 35 10.12 -4.82 -6.32
CA THR A 35 9.83 -3.50 -6.89
C THR A 35 11.13 -2.80 -7.24
N ILE A 36 11.27 -2.37 -8.50
CA ILE A 36 12.46 -1.70 -9.05
C ILE A 36 11.97 -0.53 -9.89
N ASP A 37 12.40 0.68 -9.55
CA ASP A 37 12.00 1.93 -10.23
C ASP A 37 10.48 2.05 -10.46
N GLY A 38 9.70 1.67 -9.44
CA GLY A 38 8.24 1.72 -9.47
C GLY A 38 7.57 0.54 -10.18
N ILE A 39 8.32 -0.31 -10.88
CA ILE A 39 7.80 -1.51 -11.52
C ILE A 39 7.82 -2.64 -10.51
N SER A 40 6.66 -3.26 -10.27
CA SER A 40 6.52 -4.41 -9.37
C SER A 40 6.15 -5.67 -10.13
N GLY A 41 6.80 -6.78 -9.81
CA GLY A 41 6.54 -8.04 -10.48
C GLY A 41 7.39 -9.19 -9.92
N ARG A 42 7.20 -10.38 -10.51
CA ARG A 42 7.92 -11.59 -10.13
C ARG A 42 9.12 -11.81 -11.04
N VAL A 43 10.28 -12.06 -10.46
CA VAL A 43 11.49 -12.41 -11.22
C VAL A 43 11.27 -13.74 -11.93
N SER A 44 11.25 -13.73 -13.27
CA SER A 44 11.04 -14.94 -14.07
C SER A 44 12.34 -15.55 -14.57
N ARG A 45 13.37 -14.72 -14.83
CA ARG A 45 14.67 -15.18 -15.34
C ARG A 45 15.78 -14.21 -14.96
N ILE A 46 16.94 -14.74 -14.57
CA ILE A 46 18.18 -13.98 -14.42
C ILE A 46 19.15 -14.49 -15.49
N ALA A 47 19.57 -13.61 -16.41
CA ALA A 47 20.53 -13.91 -17.46
C ALA A 47 21.82 -13.10 -17.26
N ALA A 48 22.84 -13.37 -18.10
CA ALA A 48 24.17 -12.78 -17.92
C ALA A 48 24.20 -11.24 -17.91
N ARG A 49 23.30 -10.58 -18.65
CA ARG A 49 23.28 -9.11 -18.79
C ARG A 49 22.00 -8.43 -18.33
N ALA A 50 20.93 -9.19 -18.14
CA ALA A 50 19.63 -8.66 -17.78
C ALA A 50 18.81 -9.68 -17.01
N THR A 51 17.87 -9.17 -16.23
CA THR A 51 16.88 -9.94 -15.48
C THR A 51 15.50 -9.62 -16.04
N THR A 52 14.68 -10.65 -16.23
CA THR A 52 13.29 -10.51 -16.67
C THR A 52 12.36 -10.62 -15.47
N ILE A 53 11.41 -9.70 -15.42
CA ILE A 53 10.37 -9.61 -14.40
C ILE A 53 9.03 -9.65 -15.10
N VAL A 54 8.12 -10.49 -14.63
CA VAL A 54 6.72 -10.50 -15.09
C VAL A 54 5.94 -9.60 -14.14
N ASP A 55 5.42 -8.48 -14.65
CA ASP A 55 4.58 -7.58 -13.87
C ASP A 55 3.18 -8.18 -13.63
N PHE A 56 2.35 -7.48 -12.86
CA PHE A 56 0.99 -7.95 -12.54
C PHE A 56 0.01 -7.93 -13.72
N ASP A 57 0.38 -7.29 -14.84
CA ASP A 57 -0.37 -7.31 -16.10
C ASP A 57 0.14 -8.43 -17.04
N ASN A 58 0.99 -9.33 -16.55
CA ASN A 58 1.68 -10.37 -17.32
C ASN A 58 2.60 -9.84 -18.44
N LYS A 59 3.17 -8.64 -18.28
CA LYS A 59 4.17 -8.10 -19.20
C LYS A 59 5.57 -8.49 -18.76
N ASP A 60 6.40 -8.92 -19.72
CA ASP A 60 7.82 -9.15 -19.51
C ASP A 60 8.59 -7.80 -19.51
N VAL A 61 9.12 -7.44 -18.36
CA VAL A 61 9.99 -6.28 -18.16
C VAL A 61 11.43 -6.75 -18.07
N ILE A 62 12.28 -6.29 -19.00
CA ILE A 62 13.69 -6.65 -19.06
C ILE A 62 14.51 -5.54 -18.42
N ILE A 63 15.16 -5.84 -17.30
CA ILE A 63 15.96 -4.89 -16.52
C ILE A 63 17.45 -5.23 -16.66
N PRO A 64 18.31 -4.29 -17.11
CA PRO A 64 19.76 -4.47 -17.12
C PRO A 64 20.31 -4.79 -15.72
N ASN A 65 21.22 -5.77 -15.62
CA ASN A 65 21.74 -6.21 -14.32
C ASN A 65 22.46 -5.10 -13.55
N LYS A 66 23.09 -4.16 -14.25
CA LYS A 66 23.73 -2.99 -13.62
C LYS A 66 22.74 -2.18 -12.79
N GLN A 67 21.53 -1.98 -13.29
CA GLN A 67 20.47 -1.21 -12.61
C GLN A 67 20.03 -1.91 -11.31
N LEU A 68 20.02 -3.23 -11.29
CA LEU A 68 19.74 -4.00 -10.08
C LEU A 68 20.84 -3.85 -9.01
N ILE A 69 22.11 -3.87 -9.40
CA ILE A 69 23.23 -3.79 -8.45
C ILE A 69 23.46 -2.38 -7.94
N THR A 70 23.27 -1.35 -8.78
CA THR A 70 23.55 0.04 -8.40
C THR A 70 22.33 0.79 -7.88
N GLY A 71 21.12 0.32 -8.19
CA GLY A 71 19.85 0.95 -7.83
C GLY A 71 19.25 0.43 -6.53
N LYS A 72 18.22 1.12 -6.04
CA LYS A 72 17.43 0.66 -4.91
C LYS A 72 16.44 -0.42 -5.38
N ILE A 73 16.49 -1.58 -4.75
CA ILE A 73 15.51 -2.67 -4.96
C ILE A 73 14.75 -2.90 -3.66
N THR A 74 13.43 -3.06 -3.76
CA THR A 74 12.63 -3.64 -2.67
C THR A 74 12.36 -5.10 -3.00
N ASN A 75 12.93 -6.03 -2.24
CA ASN A 75 12.61 -7.46 -2.35
C ASN A 75 11.64 -7.85 -1.22
N TRP A 76 10.42 -8.22 -1.60
CA TRP A 76 9.33 -8.52 -0.68
C TRP A 76 9.38 -9.95 -0.14
N THR A 77 10.25 -10.81 -0.67
CA THR A 77 10.29 -12.25 -0.37
C THR A 77 11.67 -12.75 0.07
N LEU A 78 12.61 -11.84 0.34
CA LEU A 78 14.02 -12.19 0.57
C LEU A 78 14.25 -13.01 1.85
N GLN A 79 13.59 -12.64 2.96
CA GLN A 79 13.76 -13.28 4.27
C GLN A 79 12.43 -13.84 4.79
N GLU A 80 11.40 -13.00 4.84
CA GLU A 80 10.04 -13.38 5.18
C GLU A 80 9.12 -12.98 4.03
N SER A 81 8.20 -13.86 3.65
CA SER A 81 7.21 -13.56 2.61
C SER A 81 6.00 -12.82 3.17
N SER A 82 5.92 -12.64 4.48
CA SER A 82 4.78 -11.97 5.09
C SER A 82 4.84 -10.47 4.84
N VAL A 83 3.70 -9.90 4.44
CA VAL A 83 3.61 -8.47 4.10
C VAL A 83 2.55 -7.80 4.95
N ARG A 84 2.87 -6.62 5.47
CA ARG A 84 1.93 -5.76 6.18
C ARG A 84 0.99 -5.06 5.20
N VAL A 85 -0.30 -5.15 5.44
CA VAL A 85 -1.35 -4.40 4.75
C VAL A 85 -1.93 -3.40 5.74
N THR A 86 -1.85 -2.11 5.43
CA THR A 86 -2.41 -1.05 6.27
C THR A 86 -3.46 -0.26 5.51
N ILE A 87 -4.60 -0.03 6.15
CA ILE A 87 -5.62 0.90 5.70
C ILE A 87 -5.82 1.97 6.77
N ARG A 88 -6.18 3.18 6.34
CA ARG A 88 -6.60 4.26 7.23
C ARG A 88 -8.11 4.42 7.14
N VAL A 89 -8.76 4.44 8.28
CA VAL A 89 -10.19 4.66 8.42
C VAL A 89 -10.40 5.89 9.28
N SER A 90 -11.13 6.87 8.75
CA SER A 90 -11.51 8.06 9.49
C SER A 90 -12.97 7.92 9.92
N VAL A 91 -13.25 8.08 11.21
CA VAL A 91 -14.62 8.11 11.76
C VAL A 91 -14.92 9.51 12.29
N GLU A 92 -16.19 9.89 12.39
CA GLU A 92 -16.56 11.19 12.97
C GLU A 92 -15.97 11.33 14.39
N ALA A 93 -15.51 12.51 14.75
CA ALA A 93 -14.80 12.73 16.02
C ALA A 93 -15.68 12.50 17.27
N ASP A 94 -17.00 12.57 17.12
CA ASP A 94 -18.00 12.31 18.16
C ASP A 94 -18.45 10.84 18.23
N ALA A 95 -17.94 9.97 17.35
CA ALA A 95 -18.24 8.55 17.36
C ALA A 95 -17.65 7.86 18.60
N ASP A 96 -18.26 6.75 19.01
CA ASP A 96 -17.71 5.86 20.04
C ASP A 96 -16.43 5.18 19.51
N LEU A 97 -15.28 5.79 19.83
CA LEU A 97 -13.96 5.35 19.37
C LEU A 97 -13.57 3.97 19.92
N ASP A 98 -13.99 3.63 21.12
CA ASP A 98 -13.71 2.31 21.70
C ASP A 98 -14.48 1.23 20.94
N SER A 99 -15.75 1.48 20.62
CA SER A 99 -16.55 0.59 19.77
C SER A 99 -16.01 0.51 18.34
N ALA A 100 -15.51 1.62 17.79
CA ALA A 100 -14.88 1.68 16.47
C ALA A 100 -13.61 0.82 16.42
N VAL A 101 -12.70 1.02 17.38
CA VAL A 101 -11.45 0.24 17.47
C VAL A 101 -11.77 -1.24 17.69
N ALA A 102 -12.73 -1.58 18.54
CA ALA A 102 -13.16 -2.97 18.74
C ALA A 102 -13.72 -3.60 17.46
N GLY A 103 -14.55 -2.87 16.71
CA GLY A 103 -15.09 -3.33 15.43
C GLY A 103 -14.01 -3.50 14.35
N LEU A 104 -13.05 -2.58 14.30
CA LEU A 104 -11.93 -2.67 13.37
C LEU A 104 -10.96 -3.81 13.72
N ARG A 105 -10.77 -4.13 15.00
CA ARG A 105 -10.03 -5.33 15.43
C ARG A 105 -10.73 -6.60 14.99
N GLU A 106 -12.05 -6.67 15.12
CA GLU A 106 -12.85 -7.79 14.61
C GLU A 106 -12.74 -7.93 13.09
N ALA A 107 -12.85 -6.81 12.37
CA ALA A 107 -12.69 -6.77 10.92
C ALA A 107 -11.32 -7.32 10.50
N ALA A 108 -10.26 -6.86 11.15
CA ALA A 108 -8.87 -7.23 10.88
C ALA A 108 -8.58 -8.69 11.20
N ALA A 109 -9.05 -9.20 12.33
CA ALA A 109 -8.90 -10.60 12.72
C ALA A 109 -9.69 -11.56 11.80
N GLY A 110 -10.80 -11.09 11.22
CA GLY A 110 -11.57 -11.87 10.26
C GLY A 110 -11.04 -11.82 8.83
N SER A 111 -10.11 -10.92 8.50
CA SER A 111 -9.70 -10.67 7.11
C SER A 111 -9.08 -11.89 6.42
N ALA A 112 -9.37 -12.03 5.13
CA ALA A 112 -8.87 -13.13 4.31
C ALA A 112 -7.32 -13.14 4.26
N GLY A 113 -6.73 -14.30 4.53
CA GLY A 113 -5.28 -14.51 4.45
C GLY A 113 -4.49 -13.90 5.62
N VAL A 114 -5.16 -13.37 6.66
CA VAL A 114 -4.47 -12.82 7.83
C VAL A 114 -3.70 -13.91 8.59
N ILE A 115 -2.46 -13.59 8.98
CA ILE A 115 -1.64 -14.46 9.84
C ILE A 115 -1.70 -14.01 11.30
N ALA A 116 -1.53 -14.96 12.22
CA ALA A 116 -1.63 -14.69 13.65
C ALA A 116 -0.35 -14.09 14.26
N ASN A 117 0.80 -14.27 13.61
CA ASN A 117 2.07 -13.74 14.06
C ASN A 117 2.90 -13.24 12.85
N PRO A 118 3.15 -11.92 12.72
CA PRO A 118 2.62 -10.86 13.57
C PRO A 118 1.10 -10.71 13.42
N GLY A 119 0.41 -10.47 14.53
CA GLY A 119 -1.04 -10.35 14.57
C GLY A 119 -1.54 -8.98 14.06
N PRO A 120 -2.85 -8.82 13.88
CA PRO A 120 -3.45 -7.54 13.52
C PRO A 120 -3.19 -6.45 14.55
N GLU A 121 -3.03 -5.22 14.06
CA GLU A 121 -2.82 -4.04 14.89
C GLU A 121 -3.84 -2.96 14.50
N VAL A 122 -4.47 -2.35 15.50
CA VAL A 122 -5.42 -1.24 15.32
C VAL A 122 -5.05 -0.12 16.26
N LEU A 123 -4.69 1.02 15.69
CA LEU A 123 -4.16 2.18 16.40
C LEU A 123 -4.96 3.44 16.06
N LEU A 124 -5.41 4.15 17.08
CA LEU A 124 -5.88 5.52 16.93
C LEU A 124 -4.64 6.41 16.71
N VAL A 125 -4.53 7.01 15.54
CA VAL A 125 -3.33 7.74 15.10
C VAL A 125 -3.40 9.22 15.46
N GLY A 126 -4.59 9.78 15.46
CA GLY A 126 -4.80 11.17 15.81
C GLY A 126 -6.20 11.67 15.47
N PHE A 127 -6.37 12.98 15.62
CA PHE A 127 -7.60 13.70 15.33
C PHE A 127 -7.34 14.75 14.25
N THR A 128 -8.32 14.95 13.37
CA THR A 128 -8.37 16.07 12.43
C THR A 128 -9.58 16.96 12.72
N SER A 129 -9.84 17.98 11.90
CA SER A 129 -11.03 18.82 12.00
C SER A 129 -12.28 18.02 11.65
N GLY A 130 -12.87 17.36 12.64
CA GLY A 130 -14.12 16.59 12.52
C GLY A 130 -13.95 15.07 12.44
N SER A 131 -12.72 14.53 12.41
CA SER A 131 -12.51 13.08 12.37
C SER A 131 -11.49 12.58 13.38
N ALA A 132 -11.61 11.30 13.71
CA ALA A 132 -10.59 10.50 14.36
C ALA A 132 -10.03 9.48 13.35
N ASP A 133 -8.71 9.46 13.17
CA ASP A 133 -8.04 8.59 12.21
C ASP A 133 -7.52 7.33 12.89
N ILE A 134 -7.88 6.17 12.34
CA ILE A 134 -7.54 4.86 12.87
C ILE A 134 -6.79 4.07 11.79
N ASP A 135 -5.58 3.62 12.12
CA ASP A 135 -4.82 2.69 11.29
C ASP A 135 -5.19 1.26 11.64
N VAL A 136 -5.51 0.49 10.61
CA VAL A 136 -5.82 -0.93 10.71
C VAL A 136 -4.79 -1.67 9.88
N SER A 137 -3.98 -2.46 10.55
CA SER A 137 -2.90 -3.24 9.93
C SER A 137 -3.10 -4.72 10.13
N ILE A 138 -2.94 -5.49 9.06
CA ILE A 138 -2.89 -6.95 9.09
C ILE A 138 -1.61 -7.42 8.41
N TYR A 139 -1.23 -8.66 8.65
CA TYR A 139 -0.15 -9.32 7.92
C TYR A 139 -0.73 -10.47 7.12
N VAL A 140 -0.28 -10.63 5.88
CA VAL A 140 -0.61 -11.78 5.02
C VAL A 140 0.63 -12.61 4.75
N ALA A 141 0.49 -13.91 4.53
CA ALA A 141 1.62 -14.82 4.41
C ALA A 141 2.46 -14.59 3.13
N ARG A 142 1.82 -14.06 2.08
CA ARG A 142 2.45 -13.88 0.76
C ARG A 142 2.14 -12.51 0.18
N PRO A 143 3.07 -11.89 -0.56
CA PRO A 143 2.82 -10.59 -1.17
C PRO A 143 1.68 -10.59 -2.20
N GLY A 144 1.45 -11.72 -2.87
CA GLY A 144 0.34 -11.86 -3.83
C GLY A 144 -1.06 -11.79 -3.18
N GLU A 145 -1.14 -11.99 -1.86
CA GLU A 145 -2.39 -11.92 -1.09
C GLU A 145 -2.68 -10.48 -0.62
N LEU A 146 -1.74 -9.54 -0.82
CA LEU A 146 -1.85 -8.15 -0.36
C LEU A 146 -3.09 -7.44 -0.89
N GLN A 147 -3.35 -7.49 -2.21
CA GLN A 147 -4.48 -6.77 -2.81
C GLN A 147 -5.83 -7.39 -2.44
N PRO A 148 -6.02 -8.74 -2.51
CA PRO A 148 -7.22 -9.39 -2.00
C PRO A 148 -7.50 -9.08 -0.53
N ALA A 149 -6.46 -9.16 0.33
CA ALA A 149 -6.62 -8.90 1.76
C ALA A 149 -6.94 -7.43 2.04
N ARG A 150 -6.33 -6.48 1.31
CA ARG A 150 -6.68 -5.06 1.39
C ARG A 150 -8.13 -4.81 1.02
N HIS A 151 -8.59 -5.39 -0.09
CA HIS A 151 -9.97 -5.27 -0.54
C HIS A 151 -10.96 -5.79 0.52
N ASP A 152 -10.71 -7.00 1.01
CA ASP A 152 -11.53 -7.64 2.04
C ASP A 152 -11.52 -6.83 3.35
N LEU A 153 -10.35 -6.37 3.82
CA LEU A 153 -10.22 -5.54 5.02
C LEU A 153 -11.03 -4.25 4.90
N VAL A 154 -10.94 -3.53 3.78
CA VAL A 154 -11.74 -2.31 3.56
C VAL A 154 -13.24 -2.61 3.61
N GLY A 155 -13.68 -3.66 2.91
CA GLY A 155 -15.10 -4.06 2.88
C GLY A 155 -15.64 -4.47 4.26
N ARG A 156 -14.86 -5.26 5.00
CA ARG A 156 -15.21 -5.71 6.36
C ARG A 156 -15.27 -4.56 7.34
N SER A 157 -14.27 -3.68 7.32
CA SER A 157 -14.23 -2.49 8.18
C SER A 157 -15.47 -1.63 7.96
N LYS A 158 -15.83 -1.34 6.70
CA LYS A 158 -17.04 -0.56 6.39
C LYS A 158 -18.30 -1.23 6.94
N ARG A 159 -18.46 -2.54 6.71
CA ARG A 159 -19.64 -3.29 7.13
C ARG A 159 -19.78 -3.30 8.65
N ILE A 160 -18.71 -3.67 9.39
CA ILE A 160 -18.75 -3.76 10.85
C ILE A 160 -18.98 -2.39 11.51
N LEU A 161 -18.34 -1.33 11.00
CA LEU A 161 -18.60 0.02 11.51
C LEU A 161 -20.07 0.43 11.28
N THR A 162 -20.63 0.11 10.11
CA THR A 162 -22.05 0.38 9.81
C THR A 162 -22.98 -0.41 10.73
N GLU A 163 -22.72 -1.70 10.97
CA GLU A 163 -23.48 -2.55 11.88
C GLU A 163 -23.46 -2.03 13.34
N ARG A 164 -22.38 -1.35 13.72
CA ARG A 164 -22.18 -0.72 15.04
C ARG A 164 -22.70 0.74 15.10
N GLY A 165 -23.29 1.25 14.02
CA GLY A 165 -23.80 2.62 13.96
C GLY A 165 -22.72 3.70 13.93
N ILE A 166 -21.49 3.36 13.54
CA ILE A 166 -20.36 4.28 13.49
C ILE A 166 -20.24 4.85 12.09
N ALA A 167 -20.40 6.18 11.97
CA ALA A 167 -20.27 6.90 10.72
C ALA A 167 -18.78 7.04 10.33
N ILE A 168 -18.48 6.71 9.07
CA ILE A 168 -17.20 7.04 8.45
C ILE A 168 -17.21 8.54 8.15
N ALA A 169 -16.14 9.23 8.54
CA ALA A 169 -16.02 10.67 8.35
C ALA A 169 -16.03 11.05 6.88
N ILE A 170 -16.79 12.09 6.56
CA ILE A 170 -16.78 12.74 5.25
C ILE A 170 -16.03 14.07 5.40
N PRO A 171 -15.27 14.54 4.39
CA PRO A 171 -14.62 15.84 4.46
C PRO A 171 -15.64 16.94 4.81
N GLN A 172 -15.43 17.62 5.95
CA GLN A 172 -16.26 18.75 6.36
C GLN A 172 -15.68 20.06 5.83
N MET A 173 -16.55 20.97 5.38
CA MET A 173 -16.18 22.31 4.92
C MET A 173 -16.97 23.35 5.69
N ASP A 174 -16.29 24.07 6.58
CA ASP A 174 -16.87 25.23 7.27
C ASP A 174 -16.88 26.45 6.35
N VAL A 175 -18.08 26.91 5.98
CA VAL A 175 -18.28 28.08 5.13
C VAL A 175 -18.56 29.30 6.00
N HIS A 176 -17.56 30.17 6.15
CA HIS A 176 -17.72 31.48 6.78
C HIS A 176 -18.20 32.50 5.73
N VAL A 177 -19.48 32.89 5.79
CA VAL A 177 -20.04 33.90 4.87
C VAL A 177 -19.88 35.30 5.45
N HIS A 178 -18.97 36.09 4.89
CA HIS A 178 -18.83 37.50 5.23
C HIS A 178 -19.82 38.35 4.42
N GLY A 179 -20.63 39.16 5.10
CA GLY A 179 -21.60 40.07 4.46
C GLY A 179 -22.98 39.47 4.16
N ALA A 180 -23.32 38.31 4.73
CA ALA A 180 -24.67 37.79 4.65
C ALA A 180 -25.66 38.73 5.37
N PRO A 181 -26.78 39.12 4.75
CA PRO A 181 -27.86 39.76 5.48
C PRO A 181 -28.31 38.82 6.63
N PRO A 182 -28.73 39.36 7.78
CA PRO A 182 -29.14 38.54 8.91
C PRO A 182 -30.21 37.54 8.46
N LEU A 183 -29.95 36.25 8.72
CA LEU A 183 -30.89 35.18 8.42
C LEU A 183 -32.19 35.44 9.18
N ASN A 184 -33.22 35.88 8.46
CA ASN A 184 -34.54 36.08 9.05
C ASN A 184 -35.20 34.70 9.22
N VAL A 185 -35.04 34.09 10.39
CA VAL A 185 -35.66 32.82 10.76
C VAL A 185 -37.18 32.93 11.01
N ASN A 186 -37.77 34.12 10.85
CA ASN A 186 -39.23 34.27 10.87
C ASN A 186 -39.82 34.07 9.47
N ALA A 187 -39.91 32.82 9.03
CA ALA A 187 -40.87 32.46 8.00
C ALA A 187 -42.29 32.60 8.58
N PRO A 188 -43.26 33.20 7.87
CA PRO A 188 -44.64 33.24 8.35
C PRO A 188 -45.18 31.82 8.47
N GLN A 189 -45.74 31.49 9.64
CA GLN A 189 -46.69 30.39 9.76
C GLN A 189 -47.90 30.75 8.88
N GLY A 190 -47.85 30.32 7.62
CA GLY A 190 -48.95 30.44 6.69
C GLY A 190 -50.10 29.60 7.19
N ALA A 191 -51.12 30.29 7.69
CA ALA A 191 -52.43 29.75 8.02
C ALA A 191 -53.05 29.03 6.82
N ARG A 192 -53.54 27.81 7.06
CA ARG A 192 -54.81 27.31 6.52
C ARG A 192 -55.48 26.45 7.58
#